data_AF-A0A7C4MDV8-F1
#
_entry.id   AF-A0A7C4MDV8-F1
#
_cell.length_a   1.000
_cell.length_b   1.000
_cell.length_c   1.000
_cell.angle_alpha   90.00
_cell.angle_beta   90.00
_cell.angle_gamma   90.00
#
_symmetry.space_group_name_H-M   'P 1'
#
loop_
_entity.id
_entity.type
_entity.pdbx_description
1 polymer ?
#
loop_
_entity_poly.entity_id
_entity_poly.type
_entity_poly.pdbx_seq_one_letter_code
_entity_poly.pdbx_strand_id
1 'polypeptide(L)'
;MVEEADMKAFLIIFIVGFSLLIINYDLFIYRDLDPHSAGGMILLTSFFCPFWFWITYYILHDWFPPMPFSWLLVSSIITLLGSILLHLSSVFYVPIHNFLRDADWLDIGWWIFAPWIITLLSPFFVYALYYNRLKAEPDVELNRGISDSKILEIARKYGGILSLSVIVWEAKTSLEKAQKSLERFCKYGEASKRTIGSLTIYDFPSARIYLNRVDNHIVEIMRDNPYGLSRTQLLQITGLSIDSLDESLKRLESLGIIYHETESDLYRLRGITPTTSK
;
A
#
# COMPACT_ATOMS: atom_id res chain seq x y z
N MET A 1 30.48 10.24 -4.74
CA MET A 1 29.09 10.55 -4.34
C MET A 1 28.51 11.75 -5.09
N VAL A 2 29.32 12.46 -5.90
CA VAL A 2 28.85 12.91 -7.23
C VAL A 2 28.42 11.66 -8.00
N GLU A 3 27.21 11.51 -8.52
CA GLU A 3 25.92 12.08 -8.13
C GLU A 3 24.90 11.17 -8.85
N GLU A 4 24.18 10.33 -8.11
CA GLU A 4 23.10 9.53 -8.71
C GLU A 4 22.05 10.44 -9.38
N ALA A 5 21.91 11.66 -8.85
CA ALA A 5 21.13 12.74 -9.42
C ALA A 5 21.69 13.24 -10.77
N ASP A 6 22.99 13.50 -10.90
CA ASP A 6 23.64 13.90 -12.17
C ASP A 6 23.50 12.84 -13.25
N MET A 7 23.63 11.55 -12.90
CA MET A 7 23.49 10.46 -13.87
C MET A 7 22.05 10.36 -14.38
N LYS A 8 21.06 10.59 -13.50
CA LYS A 8 19.64 10.65 -13.87
C LYS A 8 19.34 11.86 -14.75
N ALA A 9 19.87 13.03 -14.40
CA ALA A 9 19.73 14.25 -15.20
C ALA A 9 20.36 14.07 -16.60
N PHE A 10 21.56 13.50 -16.67
CA PHE A 10 22.24 13.20 -17.93
C PHE A 10 21.44 12.24 -18.80
N LEU A 11 20.89 11.16 -18.24
CA LEU A 11 20.10 10.20 -19.02
C LEU A 11 18.81 10.83 -19.56
N ILE A 12 18.13 11.66 -18.76
CA ILE A 12 16.94 12.40 -19.21
C ILE A 12 17.30 13.35 -20.36
N ILE A 13 18.39 14.12 -20.22
CA ILE A 13 18.88 15.02 -21.26
C ILE A 13 19.24 14.24 -22.52
N PHE A 14 19.88 13.08 -22.38
CA PHE A 14 20.24 12.22 -23.50
C PHE A 14 19.02 11.67 -24.24
N ILE A 15 18.02 11.14 -23.52
CA ILE A 15 16.79 10.61 -24.12
C ILE A 15 16.01 11.71 -24.84
N VAL A 16 15.88 12.88 -24.23
CA VAL A 16 15.20 14.04 -24.83
C VAL A 16 15.97 14.55 -26.06
N GLY A 17 17.29 14.72 -25.93
CA GLY A 17 18.15 15.17 -27.01
C GLY A 17 18.16 14.21 -28.21
N PHE A 18 18.19 12.90 -27.95
CA PHE A 18 18.15 11.88 -29.00
C PHE A 18 16.78 11.82 -29.68
N SER A 19 15.69 11.98 -28.93
CA SER A 19 14.33 12.05 -29.49
C SER A 19 14.18 13.27 -30.41
N LEU A 20 14.71 14.43 -29.99
CA LEU A 20 14.73 15.65 -30.82
C LEU A 20 15.61 15.51 -32.06
N LEU A 21 16.72 14.77 -31.96
CA LEU A 21 17.59 14.48 -33.10
C LEU A 21 16.86 13.65 -34.15
N ILE A 22 16.14 12.59 -33.75
CA ILE A 22 15.34 11.76 -34.66
C ILE A 22 14.28 12.61 -35.37
N ILE A 23 13.54 13.43 -34.61
CA ILE A 23 12.49 14.30 -35.17
C ILE A 23 13.08 15.29 -36.19
N ASN A 24 14.22 15.93 -35.87
CA ASN A 24 14.88 16.85 -36.79
C ASN A 24 15.46 16.15 -38.03
N TYR A 25 15.97 14.93 -37.86
CA TYR A 25 16.49 14.13 -38.96
C TYR A 25 15.38 13.74 -39.94
N ASP A 26 14.22 13.34 -39.43
CA ASP A 26 13.04 13.08 -40.24
C ASP A 26 12.61 14.34 -41.00
N LEU A 27 12.49 15.48 -40.32
CA LEU A 27 12.12 16.76 -40.96
C LEU A 27 13.10 17.19 -42.05
N PHE A 28 14.39 16.97 -41.85
CA PHE A 28 15.42 17.28 -42.84
C PHE A 28 15.30 16.40 -44.10
N ILE A 29 15.08 15.12 -43.89
CA ILE A 29 14.86 14.11 -44.96
C ILE A 29 13.60 14.43 -45.75
N TYR A 30 12.53 14.84 -45.08
CA TYR A 30 11.28 15.22 -45.71
C TYR A 30 11.36 16.41 -46.65
N ARG A 31 12.32 17.31 -46.44
CA ARG A 31 12.44 18.51 -47.26
C ARG A 31 12.91 18.22 -48.68
N ASP A 32 13.73 17.17 -48.85
CA ASP A 32 14.49 16.94 -50.09
C ASP A 32 14.18 15.58 -50.75
N LEU A 33 13.30 14.74 -50.19
CA LEU A 33 12.96 13.41 -50.76
C LEU A 33 11.66 13.39 -51.56
N ASP A 34 11.66 12.57 -52.61
CA ASP A 34 10.48 12.23 -53.40
C ASP A 34 9.38 11.64 -52.49
N PRO A 35 8.11 12.06 -52.62
CA PRO A 35 6.98 11.57 -51.82
C PRO A 35 6.90 10.04 -51.69
N HIS A 36 7.35 9.29 -52.71
CA HIS A 36 7.36 7.82 -52.67
C HIS A 36 8.40 7.25 -51.71
N SER A 37 9.55 7.91 -51.54
CA SER A 37 10.59 7.54 -50.57
C SER A 37 10.27 7.98 -49.14
N ALA A 38 9.49 9.06 -48.98
CA ALA A 38 9.06 9.55 -47.67
C ALA A 38 8.18 8.52 -46.92
N GLY A 39 7.29 7.81 -47.63
CA GLY A 39 6.40 6.81 -47.03
C GLY A 39 7.14 5.64 -46.33
N GLY A 40 8.30 5.23 -46.84
CA GLY A 40 9.11 4.17 -46.24
C GLY A 40 9.76 4.59 -44.91
N MET A 41 10.13 5.86 -44.78
CA MET A 41 10.74 6.40 -43.55
C MET A 41 9.72 6.55 -42.42
N ILE A 42 8.46 6.90 -42.73
CA ILE A 42 7.38 6.98 -41.72
C ILE A 42 7.08 5.62 -41.11
N LEU A 43 7.06 4.57 -41.94
CA LEU A 43 6.89 3.21 -41.46
C LEU A 43 8.00 2.81 -40.50
N LEU A 44 9.24 3.22 -40.80
CA LEU A 44 10.39 2.97 -39.95
C LEU A 44 10.26 3.68 -38.60
N THR A 45 9.97 4.98 -38.59
CA THR A 45 9.87 5.79 -37.36
C THR A 45 8.67 5.40 -36.50
N SER A 46 7.55 5.04 -37.13
CA SER A 46 6.37 4.48 -36.46
C SER A 46 6.64 3.12 -35.81
N PHE A 47 7.56 2.33 -36.37
CA PHE A 47 8.01 1.07 -35.76
C PHE A 47 9.00 1.27 -34.61
N PHE A 48 9.88 2.26 -34.72
CA PHE A 48 10.89 2.55 -33.70
C PHE A 48 10.31 3.29 -32.49
N CYS A 49 9.24 4.07 -32.64
CA CYS A 49 8.67 4.85 -31.54
C CYS A 49 8.13 4.01 -30.36
N PRO A 50 7.37 2.91 -30.60
CA PRO A 50 6.97 2.00 -29.52
C PRO A 50 8.16 1.30 -28.87
N PHE A 51 9.17 0.91 -29.66
CA PHE A 51 10.37 0.26 -29.15
C PHE A 51 11.20 1.20 -28.26
N TRP A 52 11.32 2.47 -28.65
CA TRP A 52 11.97 3.51 -27.86
C TRP A 52 11.24 3.80 -26.56
N PHE A 53 9.90 3.78 -26.57
CA PHE A 53 9.08 3.89 -25.36
C PHE A 53 9.36 2.74 -24.38
N TRP A 54 9.44 1.50 -24.88
CA TRP A 54 9.78 0.33 -24.06
C TRP A 54 11.18 0.39 -23.48
N ILE A 55 12.18 0.81 -24.27
CA ILE A 55 13.56 1.02 -23.77
C ILE A 55 13.58 2.09 -22.68
N THR A 56 12.92 3.23 -22.93
CA THR A 56 12.85 4.33 -21.97
C THR A 56 12.16 3.87 -20.68
N TYR A 57 11.06 3.14 -20.79
CA TYR A 57 10.39 2.57 -19.63
C TYR A 57 11.28 1.58 -18.86
N TYR A 58 11.94 0.66 -19.56
CA TYR A 58 12.79 -0.34 -18.92
C TYR A 58 13.98 0.29 -18.19
N ILE A 59 14.59 1.32 -18.76
CA ILE A 59 15.69 2.04 -18.12
C ILE A 59 15.21 2.86 -16.92
N LEU A 60 14.00 3.43 -17.01
CA LEU A 60 13.41 4.25 -15.95
C LEU A 60 12.67 3.42 -14.88
N HIS A 61 12.46 2.12 -15.09
CA HIS A 61 11.69 1.24 -14.21
C HIS A 61 12.24 1.21 -12.78
N ASP A 62 13.56 1.23 -12.62
CA ASP A 62 14.20 1.22 -11.31
C ASP A 62 14.21 2.61 -10.65
N TRP A 63 13.84 3.66 -11.38
CA TRP A 63 13.86 5.06 -10.93
C TRP A 63 12.50 5.60 -10.55
N PHE A 64 11.42 4.93 -10.97
CA PHE A 64 10.05 5.26 -10.61
C PHE A 64 9.40 4.10 -9.85
N PRO A 65 8.43 4.35 -8.96
CA PRO A 65 7.66 3.27 -8.36
C PRO A 65 7.04 2.41 -9.47
N PRO A 66 6.98 1.07 -9.28
CA PRO A 66 6.54 0.15 -10.32
C PRO A 66 5.13 0.55 -10.78
N MET A 67 5.04 1.09 -11.99
CA MET A 67 3.74 1.36 -12.60
C MET A 67 3.03 0.03 -12.83
N PRO A 68 1.72 -0.09 -12.51
CA PRO A 68 0.99 -1.30 -12.81
C PRO A 68 1.04 -1.57 -14.31
N PHE A 69 1.22 -2.84 -14.70
CA PHE A 69 1.30 -3.25 -16.10
C PHE A 69 0.13 -2.72 -16.96
N SER A 70 -1.05 -2.56 -16.36
CA SER A 70 -2.23 -1.97 -17.02
C SER A 70 -1.98 -0.53 -17.51
N TRP A 71 -1.19 0.27 -16.80
CA TRP A 71 -0.87 1.64 -17.20
C TRP A 71 0.12 1.69 -18.37
N LEU A 72 1.07 0.76 -18.42
CA LEU A 72 1.97 0.61 -19.56
C LEU A 72 1.23 0.23 -20.83
N LEU A 73 0.27 -0.68 -20.68
CA LEU A 73 -0.57 -1.12 -21.78
C LEU A 73 -1.39 0.06 -22.32
N VAL A 74 -1.99 0.86 -21.45
CA VAL A 74 -2.75 2.06 -21.83
C VAL A 74 -1.85 3.07 -22.55
N SER A 75 -0.66 3.37 -22.03
CA SER A 75 0.27 4.29 -22.69
C SER A 75 0.71 3.78 -24.06
N SER A 76 1.01 2.49 -24.18
CA SER A 76 1.41 1.87 -25.46
C SER A 76 0.31 1.93 -26.51
N ILE A 77 -0.95 1.72 -26.11
CA ILE A 77 -2.12 1.85 -26.98
C ILE A 77 -2.28 3.30 -27.46
N ILE A 78 -2.12 4.28 -26.56
CA ILE A 78 -2.22 5.70 -26.92
C ILE A 78 -1.12 6.08 -27.92
N THR A 79 0.13 5.67 -27.69
CA THR A 79 1.25 5.92 -28.62
C THR A 79 1.02 5.27 -29.98
N LEU A 80 0.50 4.04 -30.02
CA LEU A 80 0.18 3.35 -31.26
C LEU A 80 -0.93 4.07 -32.03
N LEU A 81 -2.02 4.46 -31.35
CA LEU A 81 -3.13 5.20 -31.96
C LEU A 81 -2.67 6.57 -32.49
N GLY A 82 -1.82 7.28 -31.74
CA GLY A 82 -1.20 8.53 -32.18
C GLY A 82 -0.36 8.35 -33.44
N SER A 83 0.43 7.27 -33.51
CA SER A 83 1.25 6.93 -34.69
C SER A 83 0.39 6.61 -35.91
N ILE A 84 -0.70 5.85 -35.73
CA ILE A 84 -1.66 5.55 -36.81
C ILE A 84 -2.33 6.83 -37.31
N LEU A 85 -2.76 7.73 -36.42
CA LEU A 85 -3.37 9.01 -36.80
C LEU A 85 -2.39 9.90 -37.56
N LEU A 86 -1.12 9.94 -37.17
CA LEU A 86 -0.06 10.64 -37.89
C LEU A 86 0.18 10.06 -39.29
N HIS A 87 0.15 8.73 -39.41
CA HIS A 87 0.32 8.09 -40.69
C HIS A 87 -0.85 8.37 -41.64
N LEU A 88 -2.07 8.36 -41.11
CA LEU A 88 -3.26 8.76 -41.87
C LEU A 88 -3.16 10.23 -42.27
N SER A 89 -2.79 11.12 -41.35
CA SER A 89 -2.66 12.55 -41.67
C SER A 89 -1.57 12.82 -42.72
N SER A 90 -0.44 12.09 -42.73
CA SER A 90 0.59 12.23 -43.76
C SER A 90 0.13 11.75 -45.14
N VAL A 91 -0.70 10.71 -45.21
CA VAL A 91 -1.30 10.23 -46.47
C VAL A 91 -2.26 11.26 -47.05
N PHE A 92 -3.01 11.95 -46.18
CA PHE A 92 -3.89 13.04 -46.60
C PHE A 92 -3.15 14.39 -46.73
N TYR A 93 -1.92 14.51 -46.24
CA TYR A 93 -1.16 15.76 -46.20
C TYR A 93 -0.85 16.27 -47.61
N VAL A 94 -0.42 15.44 -48.55
CA VAL A 94 -0.09 15.90 -49.91
C VAL A 94 -1.29 16.52 -50.65
N PRO A 95 -2.49 15.89 -50.68
CA PRO A 95 -3.68 16.52 -51.24
C PRO A 95 -4.13 17.76 -50.47
N ILE A 96 -4.08 17.73 -49.14
CA ILE A 96 -4.50 18.85 -48.28
C ILE A 96 -3.54 20.03 -48.38
N HIS A 97 -2.24 19.80 -48.45
CA HIS A 97 -1.20 20.82 -48.60
C HIS A 97 -1.32 21.56 -49.94
N ASN A 98 -1.62 20.84 -51.02
CA ASN A 98 -1.89 21.47 -52.31
C ASN A 98 -3.21 22.27 -52.31
N PHE A 99 -4.18 21.85 -51.50
CA PHE A 99 -5.45 22.57 -51.30
C PHE A 99 -5.33 23.78 -50.35
N LEU A 100 -4.41 23.72 -49.37
CA LEU A 100 -4.21 24.72 -48.33
C LEU A 100 -2.97 25.61 -48.56
N ARG A 101 -2.40 25.61 -49.77
CA ARG A 101 -1.20 26.41 -50.12
C ARG A 101 -1.37 27.91 -49.86
N ASP A 102 -2.62 28.38 -49.81
CA ASP A 102 -3.00 29.77 -49.56
C ASP A 102 -3.47 30.02 -48.10
N ALA A 103 -3.48 29.00 -47.23
CA ALA A 103 -3.83 29.14 -45.82
C ALA A 103 -2.57 29.43 -44.97
N ASP A 104 -2.72 30.24 -43.93
CA ASP A 104 -1.61 30.65 -43.06
C ASP A 104 -0.93 29.42 -42.43
N TRP A 105 0.35 29.25 -42.75
CA TRP A 105 1.20 28.12 -42.35
C TRP A 105 1.23 27.86 -40.84
N LEU A 106 0.95 28.88 -40.03
CA LEU A 106 0.88 28.80 -38.57
C LEU A 106 -0.25 27.90 -38.09
N ASP A 107 -1.42 27.91 -38.74
CA ASP A 107 -2.56 27.09 -38.33
C ASP A 107 -2.34 25.61 -38.68
N ILE A 108 -1.79 25.33 -39.87
CA ILE A 108 -1.53 23.96 -40.32
C ILE A 108 -0.42 23.31 -39.49
N GLY A 109 0.63 24.08 -39.16
CA GLY A 109 1.69 23.62 -38.28
C GLY A 109 1.14 23.15 -36.93
N TRP A 110 0.21 23.89 -36.33
CA TRP A 110 -0.34 23.54 -35.03
C TRP A 110 -1.09 22.20 -35.03
N TRP A 111 -1.84 21.89 -36.09
CA TRP A 111 -2.54 20.60 -36.23
C TRP A 111 -1.59 19.41 -36.36
N ILE A 112 -0.40 19.63 -36.92
CA ILE A 112 0.63 18.61 -37.04
C ILE A 112 1.39 18.46 -35.73
N PHE A 113 1.75 19.56 -35.06
CA PHE A 113 2.58 19.55 -33.86
C PHE A 113 1.81 19.22 -32.57
N ALA A 114 0.53 19.57 -32.46
CA ALA A 114 -0.25 19.34 -31.24
C ALA A 114 -0.32 17.85 -30.82
N PRO A 115 -0.53 16.88 -31.71
CA PRO A 115 -0.47 15.45 -31.36
C PRO A 115 0.90 15.01 -30.80
N TRP A 116 2.00 15.56 -31.32
CA TRP A 116 3.35 15.27 -30.82
C TRP A 116 3.55 15.81 -29.41
N ILE A 117 3.12 17.05 -29.16
CA ILE A 117 3.19 17.67 -27.84
C ILE A 117 2.37 16.87 -26.81
N ILE A 118 1.16 16.45 -27.18
CA ILE A 118 0.31 15.61 -26.31
C ILE A 118 0.98 14.28 -26.01
N THR A 119 1.55 13.61 -27.02
CA THR A 119 2.22 12.31 -26.84
C THR A 119 3.47 12.45 -25.96
N LEU A 120 4.29 13.47 -26.20
CA LEU A 120 5.50 13.76 -25.44
C LEU A 120 5.21 14.13 -23.97
N LEU A 121 4.13 14.89 -23.72
CA LEU A 121 3.75 15.32 -22.38
C LEU A 121 2.86 14.32 -21.64
N SER A 122 2.29 13.32 -22.34
CA SER A 122 1.39 12.33 -21.73
C SER A 122 2.01 11.56 -20.56
N PRO A 123 3.30 11.13 -20.57
CA PRO A 123 3.87 10.42 -19.43
C PRO A 123 4.02 11.34 -18.21
N PHE A 124 4.32 12.62 -18.42
CA PHE A 124 4.41 13.62 -17.34
C PHE A 124 3.04 13.93 -16.74
N PHE A 125 1.99 13.99 -17.56
CA PHE A 125 0.63 14.21 -17.08
C PHE A 125 0.11 12.99 -16.31
N VAL A 126 0.33 11.77 -16.81
CA VAL A 126 0.00 10.52 -16.11
C VAL A 126 0.79 10.41 -14.81
N TYR A 127 2.09 10.73 -14.84
CA TYR A 127 2.92 10.76 -13.65
C TYR A 127 2.44 11.81 -12.64
N ALA A 128 2.08 13.02 -13.08
CA ALA A 128 1.55 14.07 -12.22
C ALA A 128 0.21 13.65 -11.59
N LEU A 129 -0.68 13.01 -12.34
CA LEU A 129 -1.93 12.45 -11.81
C LEU A 129 -1.68 11.33 -10.80
N TYR A 130 -0.75 10.41 -11.11
CA TYR A 130 -0.37 9.32 -10.22
C TYR A 130 0.29 9.84 -8.94
N TYR A 131 1.23 10.79 -9.07
CA TYR A 131 1.91 11.42 -7.95
C TYR A 131 0.95 12.24 -7.09
N ASN A 132 0.02 12.99 -7.71
CA ASN A 132 -1.03 13.70 -6.97
C ASN A 132 -1.97 12.72 -6.26
N ARG A 133 -2.23 11.53 -6.83
CA ARG A 133 -2.99 10.47 -6.16
C ARG A 133 -2.23 9.86 -4.99
N LEU A 134 -0.93 9.59 -5.14
CA LEU A 134 -0.06 9.15 -4.04
C LEU A 134 0.05 10.21 -2.93
N LYS A 135 0.14 11.49 -3.30
CA LYS A 135 0.21 12.61 -2.36
C LYS A 135 -1.14 12.90 -1.70
N ALA A 136 -2.25 12.61 -2.38
CA ALA A 136 -3.61 12.61 -1.84
C ALA A 136 -3.92 11.35 -1.01
N GLU A 137 -3.03 10.36 -1.00
CA GLU A 137 -2.97 9.27 -0.02
C GLU A 137 -1.83 9.50 1.01
N PRO A 138 -1.85 10.57 1.84
CA PRO A 138 -0.77 10.83 2.80
C PRO A 138 -0.75 9.84 3.98
N ASP A 139 -1.44 8.71 3.86
CA ASP A 139 -1.90 7.94 5.02
C ASP A 139 -1.71 6.44 4.89
N VAL A 140 -1.15 5.89 3.79
CA VAL A 140 -1.02 4.42 3.67
C VAL A 140 0.09 3.86 4.58
N GLU A 141 1.18 4.59 4.80
CA GLU A 141 2.21 4.18 5.76
C GLU A 141 1.94 4.68 7.19
N LEU A 142 1.22 5.78 7.36
CA LEU A 142 0.77 6.25 8.68
C LEU A 142 -0.43 5.43 9.22
N ASN A 143 -1.28 4.88 8.32
CA ASN A 143 -2.39 3.93 8.61
C ASN A 143 -2.02 2.45 8.52
N ARG A 144 -0.76 2.10 8.28
CA ARG A 144 -0.28 0.79 8.72
C ARG A 144 -0.30 0.83 10.25
N GLY A 145 -1.47 0.53 10.80
CA GLY A 145 -1.66 0.28 12.22
C GLY A 145 -0.76 -0.88 12.65
N ILE A 146 -0.93 -1.34 13.88
CA ILE A 146 -0.19 -2.52 14.35
C ILE A 146 -0.51 -3.67 13.39
N SER A 147 0.50 -4.44 12.99
CA SER A 147 0.29 -5.58 12.10
C SER A 147 -0.67 -6.57 12.76
N ASP A 148 -1.57 -7.17 11.98
CA ASP A 148 -2.57 -8.10 12.50
C ASP A 148 -1.92 -9.30 13.20
N SER A 149 -0.80 -9.78 12.64
CA SER A 149 0.02 -10.82 13.25
C SER A 149 0.53 -10.44 14.64
N LYS A 150 0.95 -9.18 14.84
CA LYS A 150 1.47 -8.71 16.12
C LYS A 150 0.36 -8.58 17.17
N ILE A 151 -0.82 -8.09 16.78
CA ILE A 151 -1.99 -8.06 17.68
C ILE A 151 -2.37 -9.47 18.12
N LEU A 152 -2.43 -10.42 17.20
CA LEU A 152 -2.75 -11.81 17.52
C LEU A 152 -1.68 -12.49 18.39
N GLU A 153 -0.41 -12.17 18.19
CA GLU A 153 0.69 -12.63 19.05
C GLU A 153 0.51 -12.10 20.48
N ILE A 154 0.25 -10.81 20.64
CA ILE A 154 -0.04 -10.19 21.94
C ILE A 154 -1.29 -10.82 22.56
N ALA A 155 -2.36 -11.00 21.79
CA ALA A 155 -3.58 -11.64 22.27
C ALA A 155 -3.28 -13.05 22.78
N ARG A 156 -2.54 -13.87 22.03
CA ARG A 156 -2.17 -15.23 22.48
C ARG A 156 -1.35 -15.19 23.77
N LYS A 157 -0.37 -14.28 23.87
CA LYS A 157 0.46 -14.11 25.08
C LYS A 157 -0.35 -13.84 26.34
N TYR A 158 -1.47 -13.12 26.22
CA TYR A 158 -2.33 -12.73 27.34
C TYR A 158 -3.63 -13.52 27.44
N GLY A 159 -3.71 -14.71 26.83
CA GLY A 159 -4.92 -15.55 26.90
C GLY A 159 -6.13 -14.91 26.22
N GLY A 160 -5.93 -14.13 25.17
CA GLY A 160 -6.96 -13.53 24.33
C GLY A 160 -7.76 -12.41 24.96
N ILE A 161 -7.47 -11.99 26.19
CA ILE A 161 -8.16 -10.88 26.86
C ILE A 161 -7.22 -9.70 26.97
N LEU A 162 -7.52 -8.60 26.28
CA LEU A 162 -6.64 -7.43 26.18
C LEU A 162 -7.36 -6.14 26.56
N SER A 163 -6.68 -5.26 27.29
CA SER A 163 -7.04 -3.85 27.40
C SER A 163 -6.27 -3.01 26.37
N LEU A 164 -6.81 -1.82 26.08
CA LEU A 164 -6.16 -0.89 25.16
C LEU A 164 -4.75 -0.49 25.65
N SER A 165 -4.57 -0.31 26.96
CA SER A 165 -3.29 0.07 27.57
C SER A 165 -2.22 -1.01 27.40
N VAL A 166 -2.58 -2.30 27.50
CA VAL A 166 -1.64 -3.41 27.28
C VAL A 166 -1.13 -3.42 25.85
N ILE A 167 -1.99 -3.19 24.86
CA ILE A 167 -1.59 -3.14 23.46
C ILE A 167 -0.68 -1.95 23.18
N VAL A 168 -1.00 -0.77 23.72
CA VAL A 168 -0.16 0.43 23.60
C VAL A 168 1.26 0.16 24.12
N TRP A 169 1.35 -0.48 25.29
CA TRP A 169 2.63 -0.79 25.93
C TRP A 169 3.42 -1.86 25.15
N GLU A 170 2.80 -2.99 24.81
CA GLU A 170 3.46 -4.10 24.11
C GLU A 170 3.88 -3.75 22.68
N ALA A 171 2.99 -3.09 21.93
CA ALA A 171 3.25 -2.73 20.54
C ALA A 171 4.03 -1.42 20.40
N LYS A 172 4.36 -0.74 21.51
CA LYS A 172 5.10 0.53 21.55
C LYS A 172 4.54 1.57 20.56
N THR A 173 3.23 1.72 20.55
CA THR A 173 2.53 2.58 19.58
C THR A 173 1.72 3.67 20.28
N SER A 174 1.17 4.62 19.52
CA SER A 174 0.19 5.57 20.04
C SER A 174 -1.14 4.89 20.39
N LEU A 175 -1.86 5.51 21.34
CA LEU A 175 -3.21 5.12 21.76
C LEU A 175 -4.18 5.00 20.57
N GLU A 176 -4.15 6.01 19.69
CA GLU A 176 -5.01 6.08 18.51
C GLU A 176 -4.77 4.90 17.54
N LYS A 177 -3.50 4.58 17.27
CA LYS A 177 -3.13 3.44 16.41
C LYS A 177 -3.56 2.11 17.01
N ALA A 178 -3.39 1.93 18.33
CA ALA A 178 -3.84 0.73 19.02
C ALA A 178 -5.37 0.58 18.96
N GLN A 179 -6.11 1.67 19.24
CA GLN A 179 -7.55 1.69 19.18
C GLN A 179 -8.07 1.37 17.78
N LYS A 180 -7.54 2.02 16.75
CA LYS A 180 -7.91 1.78 15.34
C LYS A 180 -7.66 0.33 14.92
N SER A 181 -6.54 -0.25 15.38
CA SER A 181 -6.21 -1.66 15.11
C SER A 181 -7.21 -2.60 15.78
N LEU A 182 -7.57 -2.37 17.04
CA LEU A 182 -8.56 -3.16 17.76
C LEU A 182 -9.96 -3.06 17.15
N GLU A 183 -10.39 -1.85 16.78
CA GLU A 183 -11.67 -1.61 16.12
C GLU A 183 -11.78 -2.34 14.78
N ARG A 184 -10.66 -2.48 14.06
CA ARG A 184 -10.58 -3.30 12.84
C ARG A 184 -10.90 -4.77 13.14
N PHE A 185 -10.31 -5.36 14.17
CA PHE A 185 -10.62 -6.75 14.57
C PHE A 185 -12.08 -6.92 15.01
N CYS A 186 -12.64 -5.93 15.73
CA CYS A 186 -14.07 -5.95 16.07
C CYS A 186 -14.98 -5.89 14.84
N LYS A 187 -14.63 -5.06 13.86
CA LYS A 187 -15.38 -4.94 12.61
C LYS A 187 -15.43 -6.25 11.82
N TYR A 188 -14.36 -7.05 11.86
CA TYR A 188 -14.30 -8.35 11.19
C TYR A 188 -14.82 -9.52 12.04
N GLY A 189 -15.27 -9.28 13.27
CA GLY A 189 -15.82 -10.32 14.16
C GLY A 189 -14.77 -11.21 14.84
N GLU A 190 -13.49 -10.93 14.68
CA GLU A 190 -12.38 -11.67 15.30
C GLU A 190 -12.21 -11.34 16.78
N ALA A 191 -12.66 -10.14 17.19
CA ALA A 191 -12.64 -9.69 18.58
C ALA A 191 -14.00 -9.11 18.99
N SER A 192 -14.36 -9.25 20.26
CA SER A 192 -15.52 -8.58 20.84
C SER A 192 -15.08 -7.52 21.85
N LYS A 193 -15.66 -6.32 21.74
CA LYS A 193 -15.43 -5.22 22.69
C LYS A 193 -16.47 -5.31 23.81
N ARG A 194 -16.01 -5.29 25.07
CA ARG A 194 -16.85 -5.24 26.26
C ARG A 194 -16.41 -4.12 27.18
N THR A 195 -17.37 -3.43 27.78
CA THR A 195 -17.12 -2.38 28.77
C THR A 195 -17.66 -2.85 30.11
N ILE A 196 -16.80 -2.94 31.12
CA ILE A 196 -17.13 -3.35 32.49
C ILE A 196 -16.73 -2.20 33.42
N GLY A 197 -17.72 -1.42 33.87
CA GLY A 197 -17.46 -0.18 34.60
C GLY A 197 -16.73 0.84 33.73
N SER A 198 -15.56 1.31 34.18
CA SER A 198 -14.69 2.22 33.42
C SER A 198 -13.68 1.50 32.51
N LEU A 199 -13.62 0.17 32.58
CA LEU A 199 -12.63 -0.62 31.85
C LEU A 199 -13.21 -1.12 30.52
N THR A 200 -12.46 -0.92 29.44
CA THR A 200 -12.76 -1.51 28.12
C THR A 200 -11.81 -2.66 27.85
N ILE A 201 -12.39 -3.81 27.54
CA ILE A 201 -11.69 -5.07 27.27
C ILE A 201 -12.04 -5.55 25.86
N TYR A 202 -11.06 -6.11 25.18
CA TYR A 202 -11.18 -6.77 23.90
C TYR A 202 -10.91 -8.25 24.08
N ASP A 203 -11.91 -9.06 23.72
CA ASP A 203 -11.88 -10.51 23.84
C ASP A 203 -11.66 -11.14 22.45
N PHE A 204 -10.57 -11.89 22.30
CA PHE A 204 -10.16 -12.64 21.11
C PHE A 204 -10.30 -14.15 21.38
N PRO A 205 -11.46 -14.77 21.09
CA PRO A 205 -11.66 -16.20 21.32
C PRO A 205 -10.68 -17.07 20.54
N SER A 206 -10.33 -16.67 19.30
CA SER A 206 -9.37 -17.39 18.46
C SER A 206 -7.97 -17.46 19.06
N ALA A 207 -7.59 -16.49 19.89
CA ALA A 207 -6.31 -16.47 20.59
C ALA A 207 -6.24 -17.45 21.76
N ARG A 208 -7.36 -18.04 22.23
CA ARG A 208 -7.42 -19.01 23.34
C ARG A 208 -7.54 -20.46 22.91
N ILE A 209 -7.56 -20.77 21.61
CA ILE A 209 -7.77 -22.13 21.09
C ILE A 209 -6.74 -23.14 21.64
N TYR A 210 -5.54 -22.69 22.02
CA TYR A 210 -4.49 -23.54 22.57
C TYR A 210 -4.68 -23.88 24.05
N LEU A 211 -5.57 -23.18 24.77
CA LEU A 211 -5.85 -23.45 26.16
C LEU A 211 -6.76 -24.67 26.29
N ASN A 212 -6.54 -25.48 27.33
CA ASN A 212 -7.48 -26.55 27.63
C ASN A 212 -8.82 -25.97 28.11
N ARG A 213 -9.87 -26.80 28.13
CA ARG A 213 -11.24 -26.37 28.46
C ARG A 213 -11.35 -25.73 29.84
N VAL A 214 -10.62 -26.24 30.83
CA VAL A 214 -10.66 -25.76 32.22
C VAL A 214 -9.97 -24.39 32.32
N ASP A 215 -8.77 -24.27 31.75
CA ASP A 215 -8.00 -23.03 31.70
C ASP A 215 -8.77 -21.93 30.97
N ASN A 216 -9.38 -22.25 29.81
CA ASN A 216 -10.23 -21.30 29.07
C ASN A 216 -11.45 -20.87 29.90
N HIS A 217 -12.09 -21.79 30.62
CA HIS A 217 -13.23 -21.45 31.48
C HIS A 217 -12.84 -20.50 32.63
N ILE A 218 -11.68 -20.71 33.26
CA ILE A 218 -11.15 -19.81 34.28
C ILE A 218 -10.88 -18.42 33.70
N VAL A 219 -10.26 -18.34 32.51
CA VAL A 219 -9.98 -17.05 31.84
C VAL A 219 -11.29 -16.31 31.50
N GLU A 220 -12.34 -17.01 31.07
CA GLU A 220 -13.66 -16.41 30.81
C GLU A 220 -14.31 -15.86 32.09
N ILE A 221 -14.23 -16.58 33.21
CA ILE A 221 -14.71 -16.11 34.51
C ILE A 221 -13.94 -14.86 34.96
N MET A 222 -12.62 -14.86 34.80
CA MET A 222 -11.79 -13.70 35.13
C MET A 222 -12.02 -12.50 34.20
N ARG A 223 -12.34 -12.73 32.92
CA ARG A 223 -12.75 -11.67 31.98
C ARG A 223 -13.97 -10.92 32.53
N ASP A 224 -14.94 -11.66 33.06
CA ASP A 224 -16.17 -11.10 33.60
C ASP A 224 -15.96 -10.48 35.01
N ASN A 225 -14.80 -10.73 35.64
CA ASN A 225 -14.39 -10.19 36.94
C ASN A 225 -13.00 -9.52 36.85
N PRO A 226 -12.88 -8.38 36.13
CA PRO A 226 -11.58 -7.81 35.76
C PRO A 226 -10.73 -7.29 36.92
N TYR A 227 -11.34 -7.07 38.09
CA TYR A 227 -10.65 -6.63 39.31
C TYR A 227 -9.93 -7.79 40.03
N GLY A 228 -10.06 -9.01 39.52
CA GLY A 228 -9.48 -10.22 40.10
C GLY A 228 -10.46 -10.96 40.99
N LEU A 229 -10.11 -12.21 41.27
CA LEU A 229 -10.88 -13.12 42.12
C LEU A 229 -9.94 -13.82 43.09
N SER A 230 -10.40 -14.00 44.33
CA SER A 230 -9.70 -14.85 45.28
C SER A 230 -9.81 -16.33 44.87
N ARG A 231 -8.92 -17.16 45.42
CA ARG A 231 -9.00 -18.61 45.22
C ARG A 231 -10.35 -19.19 45.65
N THR A 232 -10.91 -18.70 46.76
CA THR A 232 -12.21 -19.15 47.28
C THR A 232 -13.36 -18.78 46.36
N GLN A 233 -13.35 -17.58 45.78
CA GLN A 233 -14.33 -17.15 44.78
C GLN A 233 -14.23 -17.97 43.50
N LEU A 234 -13.01 -18.25 43.02
CA LEU A 234 -12.79 -19.09 41.85
C LEU A 234 -13.33 -20.51 42.07
N LEU A 235 -13.10 -21.12 43.23
CA LEU A 235 -13.67 -22.44 43.56
C LEU A 235 -15.20 -22.42 43.52
N GLN A 236 -15.81 -21.39 44.11
CA GLN A 236 -17.28 -21.26 44.16
C GLN A 236 -17.89 -21.08 42.77
N ILE A 237 -17.28 -20.27 41.91
CA ILE A 237 -17.83 -19.95 40.58
C ILE A 237 -17.55 -21.09 39.59
N THR A 238 -16.36 -21.69 39.62
CA THR A 238 -15.97 -22.73 38.67
C THR A 238 -16.56 -24.11 39.02
N GLY A 239 -16.84 -24.37 40.30
CA GLY A 239 -17.25 -25.69 40.77
C GLY A 239 -16.19 -26.79 40.62
N LEU A 240 -14.93 -26.42 40.39
CA LEU A 240 -13.82 -27.36 40.23
C LEU A 240 -13.39 -27.94 41.58
N SER A 241 -12.73 -29.11 41.54
CA SER A 241 -12.00 -29.60 42.71
C SER A 241 -10.82 -28.68 43.01
N ILE A 242 -10.42 -28.69 44.29
CA ILE A 242 -9.30 -27.88 44.78
C ILE A 242 -8.02 -28.16 43.97
N ASP A 243 -7.69 -29.43 43.79
CA ASP A 243 -6.48 -29.86 43.05
C ASP A 243 -6.53 -29.42 41.58
N SER A 244 -7.69 -29.55 40.93
CA SER A 244 -7.86 -29.17 39.53
C SER A 244 -7.75 -27.66 39.33
N LEU A 245 -8.27 -26.86 40.25
CA LEU A 245 -8.13 -25.40 40.19
C LEU A 245 -6.67 -25.01 40.38
N ASP A 246 -6.00 -25.54 41.41
CA ASP A 246 -4.61 -25.21 41.72
C ASP A 246 -3.65 -25.55 40.57
N GLU A 247 -3.84 -26.71 39.94
CA GLU A 247 -3.03 -27.11 38.79
C GLU A 247 -3.26 -26.14 37.61
N SER A 248 -4.51 -25.74 37.37
CA SER A 248 -4.88 -24.83 36.28
C SER A 248 -4.35 -23.41 36.52
N LEU A 249 -4.42 -22.91 37.75
CA LEU A 249 -3.86 -21.61 38.13
C LEU A 249 -2.34 -21.60 37.96
N LYS A 250 -1.64 -22.64 38.41
CA LYS A 250 -0.18 -22.77 38.20
C LYS A 250 0.19 -22.80 36.72
N ARG A 251 -0.56 -23.53 35.89
CA ARG A 251 -0.33 -23.55 34.43
C ARG A 251 -0.56 -22.17 33.82
N LEU A 252 -1.70 -21.53 34.08
CA LEU A 252 -2.02 -20.20 33.56
C LEU A 252 -1.01 -19.13 33.99
N GLU A 253 -0.49 -19.22 35.21
CA GLU A 253 0.56 -18.35 35.72
C GLU A 253 1.90 -18.62 35.02
N SER A 254 2.28 -19.90 34.82
CA SER A 254 3.49 -20.28 34.08
C SER A 254 3.47 -19.83 32.62
N LEU A 255 2.28 -19.74 32.01
CA LEU A 255 2.06 -19.19 30.67
C LEU A 255 2.07 -17.65 30.64
N GLY A 256 2.06 -16.99 31.80
CA GLY A 256 2.05 -15.54 31.93
C GLY A 256 0.70 -14.88 31.63
N ILE A 257 -0.39 -15.65 31.61
CA ILE A 257 -1.75 -15.18 31.31
C ILE A 257 -2.36 -14.50 32.54
N ILE A 258 -2.14 -15.10 33.72
CA ILE A 258 -2.57 -14.56 35.01
C ILE A 258 -1.35 -14.26 35.89
N TYR A 259 -1.58 -13.51 36.95
CA TYR A 259 -0.64 -13.37 38.06
C TYR A 259 -1.40 -13.38 39.39
N HIS A 260 -0.73 -13.84 40.45
CA HIS A 260 -1.23 -13.77 41.82
C HIS A 260 -0.69 -12.52 42.52
N GLU A 261 -1.59 -11.68 43.01
CA GLU A 261 -1.26 -10.50 43.81
C GLU A 261 -1.23 -10.90 45.30
N THR A 262 -0.04 -11.10 45.85
CA THR A 262 0.14 -11.67 47.20
C THR A 262 -0.45 -10.81 48.32
N GLU A 263 -0.46 -9.48 48.17
CA GLU A 263 -0.97 -8.56 49.20
C GLU A 263 -2.50 -8.65 49.35
N SER A 264 -3.22 -8.86 48.24
CA SER A 264 -4.68 -8.89 48.20
C SER A 264 -5.26 -10.31 48.11
N ASP A 265 -4.40 -11.32 47.90
CA ASP A 265 -4.77 -12.71 47.57
C ASP A 265 -5.70 -12.82 46.35
N LEU A 266 -5.48 -11.98 45.34
CA LEU A 266 -6.29 -11.95 44.12
C LEU A 266 -5.51 -12.49 42.92
N TYR A 267 -6.17 -13.33 42.13
CA TYR A 267 -5.70 -13.72 40.81
C TYR A 267 -6.28 -12.78 39.76
N ARG A 268 -5.42 -12.22 38.90
CA ARG A 268 -5.79 -11.21 37.91
C ARG A 268 -5.27 -11.58 36.52
N LEU A 269 -6.00 -11.16 35.49
CA LEU A 269 -5.56 -11.26 34.10
C LEU A 269 -4.49 -10.21 33.79
N ARG A 270 -3.35 -10.68 33.29
CA ARG A 270 -2.22 -9.82 32.95
C ARG A 270 -2.49 -8.94 31.71
N GLY A 271 -3.40 -9.38 30.86
CA GLY A 271 -3.84 -8.63 29.67
C GLY A 271 -4.75 -7.45 29.96
N ILE A 272 -5.19 -7.26 31.21
CA ILE A 272 -6.05 -6.14 31.62
C ILE A 272 -5.22 -5.06 32.31
N THR A 273 -4.45 -5.45 33.32
CA THR A 273 -3.61 -4.55 34.11
C THR A 273 -2.16 -4.74 33.70
N PRO A 274 -1.51 -3.73 33.08
CA PRO A 274 -0.09 -3.81 32.78
C PRO A 274 0.65 -3.94 34.12
N THR A 275 1.19 -5.13 34.37
CA THR A 275 2.09 -5.33 35.50
C THR A 275 3.41 -4.70 35.13
N THR A 276 3.83 -3.68 35.87
CA THR A 276 5.20 -3.18 35.83
C THR A 276 6.08 -4.29 36.41
N SER A 277 6.52 -5.22 35.57
CA SER A 277 7.55 -6.19 35.98
C SER A 277 8.78 -5.39 36.38
N LYS A 278 9.08 -5.37 37.68
CA LYS A 278 10.37 -4.94 38.20
C LYS A 278 11.46 -5.92 37.80
#